data_AF-A0A9N8K8W3-F1
#
_entry.id   AF-A0A9N8K8W3-F1
#
_cell.length_a   1.000
_cell.length_b   1.000
_cell.length_c   1.000
_cell.angle_alpha   90.00
_cell.angle_beta   90.00
_cell.angle_gamma   90.00
#
_symmetry.space_group_name_H-M   'P 1'
#
loop_
_entity.id
_entity.type
_entity.pdbx_description
1 polymer ?
#
loop_
_entity_poly.entity_id
_entity_poly.type
_entity_poly.pdbx_seq_one_letter_code
_entity_poly.pdbx_strand_id
1 'polypeptide(L)'
;MGSTGRQGTDSLFSMDQGSVPINHHDNLDIMTAQLRTQFYYARFMIYRPFVYKALHFPELMTEEDQICCALAIQSACLWPLVLAPPKNKKRLVPHLFTWTQNFVGILLILRLTTENECLKKICNERVNRKDLEQTTTLMLEWIQDIKQVDGIAEWSWKMLGPLYSRHG
;
A
#
# COMPACT_ATOMS: atom_id res chain seq x y z
N MET A 1 17.68 -19.46 30.22
CA MET A 1 16.29 -18.95 30.33
C MET A 1 16.37 -17.43 30.36
N GLY A 2 15.83 -16.79 29.33
CA GLY A 2 15.80 -15.33 29.19
C GLY A 2 14.81 -15.00 28.09
N SER A 3 13.52 -15.05 28.42
CA SER A 3 12.46 -14.59 27.53
C SER A 3 12.59 -13.07 27.43
N THR A 4 13.23 -12.58 26.37
CA THR A 4 13.10 -11.18 25.96
C THR A 4 11.70 -11.02 25.38
N GLY A 5 10.72 -10.86 26.25
CA GLY A 5 9.38 -10.44 25.86
C GLY A 5 9.49 -9.13 25.09
N ARG A 6 8.88 -9.09 23.89
CA ARG A 6 8.65 -7.84 23.14
C ARG A 6 8.08 -6.81 24.12
N GLN A 7 8.78 -5.69 24.35
CA GLN A 7 8.22 -4.57 25.10
C GLN A 7 6.98 -4.08 24.34
N GLY A 8 5.88 -3.85 25.06
CA GLY A 8 4.54 -3.61 24.50
C GLY A 8 4.34 -2.31 23.70
N THR A 9 5.43 -1.64 23.30
CA THR A 9 5.41 -0.37 22.56
C THR A 9 6.03 -0.44 21.17
N ASP A 10 6.67 -1.55 20.79
CA ASP A 10 7.23 -1.67 19.44
C ASP A 10 6.14 -1.98 18.41
N SER A 11 6.05 -1.16 17.36
CA SER A 11 5.10 -1.37 16.26
C SER A 11 5.34 -2.74 15.61
N LEU A 12 4.27 -3.54 15.50
CA LEU A 12 4.33 -4.89 14.91
C LEU A 12 4.84 -4.88 13.46
N PHE A 13 4.60 -3.77 12.74
CA PHE A 13 5.08 -3.54 11.39
C PHE A 13 5.86 -2.24 11.32
N SER A 14 6.99 -2.26 10.63
CA SER A 14 7.89 -1.11 10.56
C SER A 14 8.39 -0.87 9.13
N MET A 15 8.75 0.38 8.86
CA MET A 15 9.43 0.79 7.62
C MET A 15 10.82 0.15 7.53
N ASP A 16 11.52 0.02 8.65
CA ASP A 16 12.84 -0.58 8.76
C ASP A 16 12.83 -1.79 9.71
N GLN A 17 13.56 -2.85 9.36
CA GLN A 17 13.51 -4.14 10.05
C GLN A 17 14.38 -4.17 11.32
N GLY A 18 15.35 -3.28 11.48
CA GLY A 18 16.35 -3.38 12.55
C GLY A 18 17.11 -4.71 12.51
N SER A 19 17.79 -5.08 13.60
CA SER A 19 18.50 -6.37 13.69
C SER A 19 17.52 -7.53 13.84
N VAL A 20 17.37 -8.33 12.79
CA VAL A 20 16.51 -9.52 12.79
C VAL A 20 17.15 -10.63 13.61
N PRO A 21 16.47 -11.19 14.63
CA PRO A 21 16.92 -12.44 15.22
C PRO A 21 16.84 -13.53 14.13
N ILE A 22 17.98 -14.14 13.82
CA ILE A 22 18.16 -15.19 12.79
C ILE A 22 17.16 -16.38 12.99
N ASN A 23 16.53 -16.47 14.17
CA ASN A 23 15.57 -17.51 14.55
C ASN A 23 14.15 -16.97 14.88
N HIS A 24 13.64 -15.93 14.23
CA HIS A 24 12.23 -15.55 14.41
C HIS A 24 11.30 -16.64 13.84
N HIS A 25 10.93 -17.56 14.72
CA HIS A 25 10.33 -18.86 14.43
C HIS A 25 8.88 -18.76 13.91
N ASP A 26 8.19 -17.67 14.22
CA ASP A 26 6.76 -17.59 13.98
C ASP A 26 6.43 -16.74 12.74
N ASN A 27 5.95 -17.41 11.68
CA ASN A 27 5.34 -16.78 10.50
C ASN A 27 3.97 -16.12 10.82
N LEU A 28 3.56 -16.07 12.09
CA LEU A 28 2.35 -15.38 12.55
C LEU A 28 2.34 -13.90 12.14
N ASP A 29 3.49 -13.26 12.04
CA ASP A 29 3.59 -11.87 11.59
C ASP A 29 3.14 -11.72 10.12
N ILE A 30 3.38 -12.72 9.25
CA ILE A 30 2.90 -12.72 7.86
C ILE A 30 1.38 -12.89 7.83
N MET A 31 0.84 -13.85 8.57
CA MET A 31 -0.62 -14.06 8.64
C MET A 31 -1.33 -12.82 9.20
N THR A 32 -0.78 -12.21 10.25
CA THR A 32 -1.30 -10.97 10.82
C THR A 32 -1.23 -9.82 9.83
N ALA A 33 -0.13 -9.70 9.07
CA ALA A 33 0.00 -8.69 8.04
C ALA A 33 -1.07 -8.85 6.96
N GLN A 34 -1.33 -10.08 6.52
CA GLN A 34 -2.34 -10.38 5.52
C GLN A 34 -3.74 -10.01 6.02
N LEU A 35 -4.13 -10.44 7.23
CA LEU A 35 -5.44 -10.13 7.79
C LEU A 35 -5.65 -8.63 7.95
N ARG A 36 -4.66 -7.89 8.47
CA ARG A 36 -4.75 -6.43 8.58
C ARG A 36 -4.80 -5.76 7.22
N THR A 37 -4.01 -6.24 6.27
CA THR A 37 -4.04 -5.74 4.89
C THR A 37 -5.40 -5.96 4.24
N GLN A 38 -6.03 -7.12 4.44
CA GLN A 38 -7.38 -7.41 3.95
C GLN A 38 -8.43 -6.47 4.59
N PHE A 39 -8.28 -6.14 5.87
CA PHE A 39 -9.13 -5.13 6.52
C PHE A 39 -8.99 -3.75 5.86
N TYR A 40 -7.76 -3.29 5.61
CA TYR A 40 -7.50 -2.02 4.92
C TYR A 40 -8.03 -2.04 3.47
N TYR A 41 -7.84 -3.16 2.76
CA TYR A 41 -8.36 -3.34 1.42
C TYR A 41 -9.90 -3.31 1.38
N ALA A 42 -10.57 -3.97 2.33
CA ALA A 42 -12.03 -3.92 2.44
C ALA A 42 -12.53 -2.50 2.68
N ARG A 43 -11.88 -1.74 3.57
CA ARG A 43 -12.16 -0.31 3.77
C ARG A 43 -11.95 0.50 2.50
N PHE A 44 -10.83 0.29 1.80
CA PHE A 44 -10.57 0.93 0.53
C PHE A 44 -11.69 0.63 -0.48
N MET A 45 -12.13 -0.63 -0.60
CA MET A 45 -13.19 -1.03 -1.53
C MET A 45 -14.54 -0.38 -1.21
N ILE A 46 -14.90 -0.23 0.07
CA ILE A 46 -16.12 0.46 0.50
C ILE A 46 -16.12 1.92 0.04
N TYR A 47 -14.98 2.61 0.16
CA TYR A 47 -14.87 4.03 -0.16
C TYR A 47 -14.37 4.32 -1.59
N ARG A 48 -13.95 3.30 -2.35
CA ARG A 48 -13.47 3.44 -3.73
C ARG A 48 -14.45 4.16 -4.67
N PRO A 49 -15.79 4.01 -4.56
CA PRO A 49 -16.73 4.77 -5.39
C PRO A 49 -16.55 6.29 -5.30
N PHE A 50 -16.08 6.82 -4.15
CA PHE A 50 -15.85 8.25 -3.99
C PHE A 50 -14.57 8.72 -4.72
N VAL A 51 -13.57 7.85 -4.86
CA VAL A 51 -12.41 8.10 -5.75
C VAL A 51 -12.87 8.18 -7.19
N TYR A 52 -13.74 7.26 -7.62
CA TYR A 52 -14.34 7.30 -8.96
C TYR A 52 -15.13 8.59 -9.18
N LYS A 53 -15.96 8.99 -8.20
CA LYS A 53 -16.73 10.23 -8.26
C LYS A 53 -15.81 11.46 -8.39
N ALA A 54 -14.74 11.54 -7.60
CA ALA A 54 -13.77 12.63 -7.69
C ALA A 54 -13.08 12.71 -9.08
N LEU A 55 -12.85 11.57 -9.72
CA LEU A 55 -12.22 11.49 -11.04
C LEU A 55 -13.16 11.88 -12.19
N HIS A 56 -14.45 11.54 -12.10
CA HIS A 56 -15.38 11.62 -13.23
C HIS A 56 -16.47 12.69 -13.08
N PHE A 57 -16.82 13.07 -11.85
CA PHE A 57 -17.89 14.02 -11.53
C PHE A 57 -17.44 14.98 -10.41
N PRO A 58 -16.30 15.68 -10.56
CA PRO A 58 -15.74 16.54 -9.51
C PRO A 58 -16.69 17.67 -9.09
N GLU A 59 -17.53 18.17 -10.01
CA GLU A 59 -18.54 19.19 -9.76
C GLU A 59 -19.69 18.72 -8.85
N LEU A 60 -19.89 17.41 -8.71
CA LEU A 60 -20.93 16.80 -7.87
C LEU A 60 -20.38 16.33 -6.50
N MET A 61 -19.12 16.63 -6.19
CA MET A 61 -18.47 16.22 -4.93
C MET A 61 -18.96 17.11 -3.77
N THR A 62 -19.73 16.50 -2.87
CA THR A 62 -20.06 17.12 -1.58
C THR A 62 -18.87 17.05 -0.62
N GLU A 63 -18.93 17.76 0.50
CA GLU A 63 -17.90 17.67 1.54
C GLU A 63 -17.80 16.24 2.12
N GLU A 64 -18.92 15.56 2.33
CA GLU A 64 -18.94 14.18 2.80
C GLU A 64 -18.29 13.22 1.80
N ASP A 65 -18.53 13.41 0.50
CA ASP A 65 -17.87 12.64 -0.55
C ASP A 65 -16.35 12.82 -0.52
N GLN A 66 -15.88 14.05 -0.27
CA GLN A 66 -14.44 14.34 -0.16
C GLN A 66 -13.81 13.66 1.05
N ILE A 67 -14.51 13.61 2.19
CA ILE A 67 -14.06 12.88 3.39
C ILE A 67 -13.96 11.39 3.07
N CYS A 68 -15.00 10.80 2.47
CA CYS A 68 -14.99 9.39 2.07
C CYS A 68 -13.91 9.08 1.03
N CYS A 69 -13.69 9.98 0.06
CA CYS A 69 -12.58 9.87 -0.89
C CYS A 69 -11.22 9.85 -0.17
N ALA A 70 -10.99 10.77 0.78
CA ALA A 70 -9.78 10.79 1.58
C ALA A 70 -9.59 9.49 2.38
N LEU A 71 -10.67 8.95 2.98
CA LEU A 71 -10.65 7.67 3.70
C LEU A 71 -10.27 6.49 2.78
N ALA A 72 -10.72 6.50 1.52
CA ALA A 72 -10.30 5.50 0.54
C ALA A 72 -8.79 5.55 0.33
N ILE A 73 -8.25 6.75 0.05
CA ILE A 73 -6.82 6.95 -0.22
C ILE A 73 -5.98 6.57 1.01
N GLN A 74 -6.36 7.02 2.21
CA GLN A 74 -5.68 6.64 3.46
C GLN A 74 -5.71 5.13 3.70
N SER A 75 -6.83 4.47 3.39
CA SER A 75 -6.96 3.01 3.53
C SER A 75 -6.12 2.24 2.51
N ALA A 76 -5.68 2.86 1.43
CA ALA A 76 -4.74 2.27 0.47
C ALA A 76 -3.26 2.46 0.87
N CYS A 77 -2.98 3.26 1.90
CA CYS A 77 -1.62 3.58 2.34
C CYS A 77 -1.06 2.58 3.35
N LEU A 78 0.26 2.39 3.31
CA LEU A 78 1.09 1.72 4.32
C LEU A 78 0.54 0.36 4.77
N TRP A 79 0.09 -0.45 3.81
CA TRP A 79 -0.41 -1.79 4.12
C TRP A 79 0.64 -2.63 4.86
N PRO A 80 0.28 -3.32 5.95
CA PRO A 80 1.21 -4.15 6.70
C PRO A 80 1.97 -5.16 5.84
N LEU A 81 1.38 -5.59 4.73
CA LEU A 81 2.03 -6.50 3.80
C LEU A 81 3.29 -5.92 3.16
N VAL A 82 3.35 -4.62 2.85
CA VAL A 82 4.52 -4.00 2.23
C VAL A 82 5.55 -3.49 3.25
N LEU A 83 5.28 -3.69 4.54
CA LEU A 83 6.15 -3.34 5.66
C LEU A 83 6.98 -4.55 6.12
N ALA A 84 8.00 -4.31 6.93
CA ALA A 84 8.72 -5.39 7.61
C ALA A 84 7.86 -5.98 8.74
N PRO A 85 7.95 -7.30 9.01
CA PRO A 85 8.80 -8.29 8.34
C PRO A 85 8.34 -8.86 6.97
N PRO A 86 7.06 -8.81 6.54
CA PRO A 86 6.63 -9.42 5.28
C PRO A 86 7.40 -8.97 4.03
N LYS A 87 7.79 -7.69 3.95
CA LYS A 87 8.57 -7.15 2.83
C LYS A 87 9.93 -7.82 2.61
N ASN A 88 10.46 -8.53 3.60
CA ASN A 88 11.73 -9.26 3.50
C ASN A 88 11.53 -10.76 3.25
N LYS A 89 10.27 -11.22 3.33
CA LYS A 89 9.85 -12.60 3.08
C LYS A 89 8.82 -12.64 1.95
N LYS A 90 8.89 -11.72 0.97
CA LYS A 90 7.86 -11.51 -0.09
C LYS A 90 7.47 -12.82 -0.78
N ARG A 91 8.44 -13.69 -1.10
CA ARG A 91 8.23 -14.98 -1.78
C ARG A 91 7.48 -16.03 -0.95
N LEU A 92 7.40 -15.84 0.37
CA LEU A 92 6.64 -16.71 1.28
C LEU A 92 5.20 -16.23 1.46
N VAL A 93 4.83 -15.06 0.91
CA VAL A 93 3.47 -14.54 0.97
C VAL A 93 2.60 -15.30 -0.04
N PRO A 94 1.51 -15.96 0.40
CA PRO A 94 0.62 -16.65 -0.51
C PRO A 94 -0.18 -15.65 -1.37
N HIS A 95 -0.62 -16.12 -2.54
CA HIS A 95 -1.43 -15.35 -3.51
C HIS A 95 -0.76 -14.08 -4.06
N LEU A 96 0.53 -14.17 -4.43
CA LEU A 96 1.29 -13.06 -5.01
C LEU A 96 0.56 -12.35 -6.16
N PHE A 97 -0.10 -13.11 -7.05
CA PHE A 97 -0.92 -12.56 -8.13
C PHE A 97 -1.95 -11.52 -7.63
N THR A 98 -2.73 -11.86 -6.60
CA THR A 98 -3.76 -10.99 -6.04
C THR A 98 -3.15 -9.72 -5.45
N TRP A 99 -2.01 -9.85 -4.77
CA TRP A 99 -1.32 -8.69 -4.21
C TRP A 99 -0.75 -7.77 -5.29
N THR A 100 -0.14 -8.35 -6.33
CA THR A 100 0.33 -7.58 -7.48
C THR A 100 -0.81 -6.81 -8.13
N GLN A 101 -1.96 -7.43 -8.38
CA GLN A 101 -3.12 -6.73 -8.95
C GLN A 101 -3.62 -5.58 -8.06
N ASN A 102 -3.71 -5.80 -6.75
CA ASN A 102 -4.12 -4.77 -5.80
C ASN A 102 -3.13 -3.60 -5.79
N PHE A 103 -1.83 -3.87 -5.76
CA PHE A 103 -0.79 -2.84 -5.79
C PHE A 103 -0.79 -2.05 -7.08
N VAL A 104 -0.98 -2.69 -8.23
CA VAL A 104 -1.12 -1.99 -9.51
C VAL A 104 -2.31 -1.03 -9.47
N GLY A 105 -3.47 -1.49 -9.02
CA GLY A 105 -4.66 -0.64 -8.91
C GLY A 105 -4.45 0.56 -7.99
N ILE A 106 -3.82 0.35 -6.84
CA ILE A 106 -3.49 1.42 -5.88
C ILE A 106 -2.47 2.39 -6.48
N LEU A 107 -1.39 1.90 -7.08
CA LEU A 107 -0.38 2.74 -7.71
C LEU A 107 -0.96 3.60 -8.83
N LEU A 108 -1.92 3.10 -9.62
CA LEU A 108 -2.60 3.94 -10.62
C LEU A 108 -3.41 5.06 -9.95
N ILE A 109 -4.10 4.77 -8.84
CA ILE A 109 -4.85 5.78 -8.08
C ILE A 109 -3.90 6.81 -7.46
N LEU A 110 -2.81 6.37 -6.82
CA LEU A 110 -1.80 7.25 -6.23
C LEU A 110 -1.19 8.17 -7.28
N ARG A 111 -0.96 7.67 -8.50
CA ARG A 111 -0.54 8.51 -9.62
C ARG A 111 -1.58 9.57 -9.96
N LEU A 112 -2.86 9.22 -9.97
CA LEU A 112 -3.93 10.18 -10.25
C LEU A 112 -4.06 11.26 -9.17
N THR A 113 -3.58 11.03 -7.94
CA THR A 113 -3.52 12.09 -6.90
C THR A 113 -2.53 13.21 -7.24
N THR A 114 -1.65 13.04 -8.23
CA THR A 114 -0.76 14.11 -8.72
C THR A 114 -1.26 14.77 -10.01
N GLU A 115 -2.04 14.05 -10.81
CA GLU A 115 -2.50 14.49 -12.14
C GLU A 115 -3.91 15.09 -12.16
N ASN A 116 -4.82 14.61 -11.31
CA ASN A 116 -6.20 15.07 -11.28
C ASN A 116 -6.38 16.16 -10.22
N GLU A 117 -6.84 17.34 -10.62
CA GLU A 117 -6.96 18.51 -9.73
C GLU A 117 -7.89 18.27 -8.54
N CYS A 118 -9.01 17.56 -8.71
CA CYS A 118 -9.94 17.26 -7.61
C CYS A 118 -9.29 16.33 -6.57
N LEU A 119 -8.72 15.20 -7.02
CA LEU A 119 -8.03 14.27 -6.12
C LEU A 119 -6.82 14.91 -5.47
N LYS A 120 -6.04 15.69 -6.21
CA LYS A 120 -4.86 16.41 -5.71
C LYS A 120 -5.25 17.37 -4.60
N LYS A 121 -6.32 18.14 -4.78
CA LYS A 121 -6.87 19.03 -3.76
C LYS A 121 -7.27 18.26 -2.49
N ILE A 122 -8.09 17.22 -2.64
CA ILE A 122 -8.55 16.38 -1.51
C ILE A 122 -7.36 15.78 -0.75
N CYS A 123 -6.36 15.27 -1.47
CA CYS A 123 -5.17 14.67 -0.87
C CYS A 123 -4.32 15.70 -0.13
N ASN A 124 -4.12 16.89 -0.70
CA ASN A 124 -3.35 17.96 -0.06
C ASN A 124 -4.01 18.47 1.23
N GLU A 125 -5.33 18.48 1.28
CA GLU A 125 -6.08 18.98 2.44
C GLU A 125 -6.26 17.92 3.54
N ARG A 126 -6.39 16.64 3.17
CA ARG A 126 -6.92 15.60 4.08
C ARG A 126 -6.05 14.34 4.19
N VAL A 127 -4.99 14.21 3.41
CA VAL A 127 -4.16 13.00 3.39
C VAL A 127 -2.72 13.34 3.69
N ASN A 128 -2.07 12.52 4.52
CA ASN A 128 -0.65 12.68 4.81
C ASN A 128 0.18 12.38 3.57
N ARG A 129 0.84 13.42 3.04
CA ARG A 129 1.67 13.32 1.83
C ARG A 129 2.80 12.29 1.96
N LYS A 130 3.41 12.22 3.15
CA LYS A 130 4.51 11.28 3.43
C LYS A 130 4.04 9.83 3.31
N ASP A 131 2.83 9.53 3.77
CA ASP A 131 2.29 8.18 3.69
C ASP A 131 2.03 7.76 2.23
N LEU A 132 1.61 8.69 1.37
CA LEU A 132 1.43 8.45 -0.08
C LEU A 132 2.77 8.12 -0.75
N GLU A 133 3.79 8.92 -0.49
CA GLU A 133 5.14 8.76 -1.07
C GLU A 133 5.80 7.45 -0.61
N GLN A 134 5.69 7.15 0.69
CA GLN A 134 6.18 5.91 1.27
C GLN A 134 5.44 4.69 0.72
N THR A 135 4.11 4.75 0.62
CA THR A 135 3.30 3.67 0.04
C THR A 135 3.69 3.41 -1.41
N THR A 136 3.82 4.48 -2.20
CA THR A 136 4.23 4.41 -3.60
C THR A 136 5.58 3.70 -3.74
N THR A 137 6.57 4.14 -2.94
CA THR A 137 7.92 3.57 -2.95
C THR A 137 7.90 2.08 -2.59
N LEU A 138 7.26 1.73 -1.47
CA LEU A 138 7.20 0.35 -0.97
C LEU A 138 6.49 -0.61 -1.94
N MET A 139 5.38 -0.18 -2.56
CA MET A 139 4.65 -1.00 -3.53
C MET A 139 5.43 -1.15 -4.85
N LEU A 140 6.12 -0.11 -5.31
CA LEU A 140 6.98 -0.20 -6.50
C LEU A 140 8.16 -1.14 -6.27
N GLU A 141 8.86 -1.00 -5.13
CA GLU A 141 9.94 -1.91 -4.73
C GLU A 141 9.44 -3.36 -4.65
N TRP A 142 8.24 -3.58 -4.11
CA TRP A 142 7.64 -4.90 -4.06
C TRP A 142 7.48 -5.53 -5.44
N ILE A 143 6.87 -4.81 -6.37
CA ILE A 143 6.65 -5.29 -7.75
C ILE A 143 7.99 -5.49 -8.46
N GLN A 144 8.95 -4.59 -8.24
CA GLN A 144 10.29 -4.68 -8.81
C GLN A 144 11.05 -5.93 -8.34
N ASP A 145 10.87 -6.36 -7.10
CA ASP A 145 11.48 -7.57 -6.57
C ASP A 145 10.77 -8.83 -7.05
N ILE A 146 9.43 -8.83 -7.03
CA ILE A 146 8.62 -10.00 -7.36
C ILE A 146 8.60 -10.32 -8.85
N LYS A 147 8.86 -9.35 -9.74
CA LYS A 147 8.93 -9.60 -11.20
C LYS A 147 9.96 -10.67 -11.61
N GLN A 148 10.95 -10.95 -10.76
CA GLN A 148 11.95 -11.99 -11.02
C GLN A 148 11.36 -13.41 -10.94
N VAL A 149 10.21 -13.57 -10.28
CA VAL A 149 9.60 -14.87 -9.97
C VAL A 149 8.12 -14.96 -10.34
N ASP A 150 7.48 -13.85 -10.72
CA ASP A 150 6.06 -13.77 -11.10
C ASP A 150 5.88 -12.96 -12.41
N GLY A 151 5.31 -13.60 -13.43
CA GLY A 151 5.13 -13.00 -14.76
C GLY A 151 4.14 -11.83 -14.78
N ILE A 152 3.17 -11.81 -13.84
CA ILE A 152 2.21 -10.70 -13.74
C ILE A 152 2.87 -9.46 -13.14
N ALA A 153 3.76 -9.62 -12.17
CA ALA A 153 4.61 -8.53 -11.68
C ALA A 153 5.57 -8.04 -12.78
N GLU A 154 6.11 -8.92 -13.62
CA GLU A 154 6.92 -8.52 -14.77
C GLU A 154 6.13 -7.67 -15.77
N TRP A 155 4.95 -8.12 -16.16
CA TRP A 155 4.06 -7.35 -17.03
C TRP A 155 3.70 -6.00 -16.40
N SER A 156 3.33 -6.01 -15.12
CA SER A 156 2.95 -4.80 -14.37
C SER A 156 4.09 -3.79 -14.31
N TRP A 157 5.34 -4.25 -14.13
CA TRP A 157 6.52 -3.38 -14.09
C TRP A 157 6.79 -2.68 -15.43
N LYS A 158 6.52 -3.33 -16.57
CA LYS A 158 6.68 -2.72 -17.91
C LYS A 158 5.78 -1.50 -18.08
N MET A 159 4.63 -1.47 -17.41
CA MET A 159 3.71 -0.33 -17.39
C MET A 159 4.07 0.69 -16.30
N LEU A 160 4.25 0.23 -15.05
CA LEU A 160 4.43 1.10 -13.89
C LEU A 160 5.79 1.80 -13.86
N GLY A 161 6.87 1.13 -14.26
CA GLY A 161 8.22 1.70 -14.24
C GLY A 161 8.29 3.02 -15.00
N PRO A 162 7.96 3.06 -16.31
CA PRO A 162 7.96 4.30 -17.09
C PRO A 162 7.00 5.37 -16.54
N LEU A 163 5.85 4.98 -16.00
CA LEU A 163 4.85 5.90 -15.45
C LEU A 163 5.41 6.70 -14.26
N TYR A 164 6.20 6.04 -13.42
CA TYR A 164 6.79 6.64 -12.22
C TYR A 164 8.19 7.24 -12.43
N SER A 165 8.96 6.76 -13.42
CA SER A 165 10.26 7.36 -13.77
C SER A 165 10.16 8.73 -14.45
N ARG A 166 9.02 9.07 -15.05
CA ARG A 166 8.87 10.29 -15.87
C ARG A 166 8.69 11.59 -15.06
N HIS A 167 8.64 11.51 -13.73
CA HIS A 167 8.37 12.64 -12.82
C HIS A 167 9.34 12.69 -11.62
N GLY A 168 10.55 12.13 -11.79
CA GLY A 168 11.69 12.35 -10.89
C GLY A 168 12.60 13.43 -11.43
#